data_AF-A0A7J2JGF4-F1
#
_entry.id   AF-A0A7J2JGF4-F1
#
_cell.length_a   1.000
_cell.length_b   1.000
_cell.length_c   1.000
_cell.angle_alpha   90.00
_cell.angle_beta   90.00
_cell.angle_gamma   90.00
#
_symmetry.space_group_name_H-M   'P 1'
#
loop_
_entity.id
_entity.type
_entity.pdbx_description
1 polymer ?
#
loop_
_entity_poly.entity_id
_entity_poly.type
_entity_poly.pdbx_seq_one_letter_code
_entity_poly.pdbx_strand_id
1 'polypeptide(L)'
;MVIRELPMLLEVSSGEHAVVLKLINEELASKLRKVLPFKAELNLWKEEVYFEIPGSFQAAGRSVVKARRGGVYYWNPGRALCVFYGISEPYSEVVEAGFLVGPSNMARRLPRGEAQIKEHVLAEELKAFAEQLAGRGFAAATPRDRGEVVLAVSRESKGELFSAVVCIEDYGVYVESDGIFKYDESSNAVSYARMLKRYVQGLRWARVDLSEEGYLCITAAAPIDRLIEAIEEVEAAYSYAMLSLG
;
A
#
# COMPACT_ATOMS: atom_id res chain seq x y z
N MET A 1 23.94 -20.53 9.34
CA MET A 1 23.50 -19.14 9.56
C MET A 1 22.89 -18.68 8.24
N VAL A 2 21.56 -18.71 8.12
CA VAL A 2 20.89 -18.22 6.90
C VAL A 2 21.00 -16.71 6.95
N ILE A 3 21.76 -16.12 6.03
CA ILE A 3 21.77 -14.67 5.81
C ILE A 3 20.35 -14.35 5.32
N ARG A 4 19.50 -13.82 6.20
CA ARG A 4 18.21 -13.27 5.75
C ARG A 4 18.53 -12.03 4.93
N GLU A 5 18.32 -12.12 3.62
CA GLU A 5 18.37 -10.95 2.76
C GLU A 5 17.28 -9.95 3.21
N LEU A 6 17.59 -8.66 3.17
CA LEU A 6 16.63 -7.61 3.51
C LEU A 6 15.38 -7.72 2.60
N PRO A 7 14.18 -7.40 3.15
CA PRO A 7 12.95 -7.41 2.37
C PRO A 7 13.10 -6.45 1.18
N MET A 8 12.72 -6.94 0.01
CA MET A 8 12.89 -6.24 -1.27
C MET A 8 11.73 -5.26 -1.49
N LEU A 9 12.04 -4.04 -1.90
CA LEU A 9 11.06 -3.08 -2.40
C LEU A 9 11.08 -3.11 -3.93
N LEU A 10 9.99 -3.57 -4.54
CA LEU A 10 9.83 -3.67 -5.99
C LEU A 10 8.98 -2.51 -6.49
N GLU A 11 9.52 -1.66 -7.37
CA GLU A 11 8.75 -0.61 -8.03
C GLU A 11 8.14 -1.13 -9.34
N VAL A 12 6.86 -0.85 -9.52
CA VAL A 12 6.09 -1.10 -10.74
C VAL A 12 5.59 0.25 -11.23
N SER A 13 6.11 0.74 -12.36
CA SER A 13 5.79 2.07 -12.88
C SER A 13 5.22 2.02 -14.30
N SER A 14 4.11 2.72 -14.53
CA SER A 14 3.50 2.91 -15.85
C SER A 14 2.90 4.32 -15.97
N GLY A 15 3.32 5.06 -17.00
CA GLY A 15 2.93 6.46 -17.18
C GLY A 15 3.34 7.34 -16.01
N GLU A 16 2.38 8.06 -15.44
CA GLU A 16 2.56 8.98 -14.31
C GLU A 16 2.40 8.32 -12.93
N HIS A 17 2.14 7.01 -12.90
CA HIS A 17 1.88 6.26 -11.68
C HIS A 17 2.94 5.18 -11.46
N ALA A 18 3.30 4.99 -10.19
CA ALA A 18 4.07 3.88 -9.73
C ALA A 18 3.52 3.37 -8.40
N VAL A 19 3.75 2.09 -8.14
CA VAL A 19 3.52 1.48 -6.83
C VAL A 19 4.78 0.77 -6.38
N VAL A 20 4.95 0.64 -5.07
CA VAL A 20 6.05 -0.12 -4.48
C VAL A 20 5.49 -1.29 -3.69
N LEU A 21 6.02 -2.48 -3.93
CA LEU A 21 5.62 -3.71 -3.27
C LEU A 21 6.74 -4.14 -2.32
N LYS A 22 6.42 -4.38 -1.06
CA LYS A 22 7.35 -5.01 -0.13
C LYS A 22 7.19 -6.52 -0.20
N LEU A 23 8.19 -7.19 -0.77
CA LEU A 23 8.22 -8.65 -0.84
C LEU A 23 8.76 -9.23 0.46
N ILE A 24 7.97 -10.14 1.03
CA ILE A 24 8.31 -10.87 2.26
C ILE A 24 8.71 -12.32 1.96
N ASN A 25 8.38 -12.82 0.76
CA ASN A 25 8.82 -14.12 0.29
C ASN A 25 10.27 -14.01 -0.23
N GLU A 26 11.24 -14.43 0.59
CA GLU A 26 12.68 -14.32 0.30
C GLU A 26 13.09 -15.07 -0.97
N GLU A 27 12.49 -16.24 -1.25
CA GLU A 27 12.81 -17.01 -2.46
C GLU A 27 12.35 -16.28 -3.72
N LEU A 28 11.12 -15.75 -3.71
CA LEU A 28 10.59 -14.94 -4.80
C LEU A 28 11.41 -13.67 -5.01
N ALA A 29 11.77 -12.97 -3.93
CA ALA A 29 12.61 -11.77 -3.99
C ALA A 29 13.99 -12.07 -4.59
N SER A 30 14.65 -13.14 -4.16
CA SER A 30 15.96 -13.56 -4.69
C SER A 30 15.90 -13.92 -6.17
N LYS A 31 14.82 -14.56 -6.63
CA LYS A 31 14.60 -14.84 -8.06
C LYS A 31 14.36 -13.56 -8.85
N LEU A 32 13.54 -12.64 -8.33
CA LEU A 32 13.26 -11.36 -8.96
C LEU A 32 14.52 -10.51 -9.13
N ARG A 33 15.39 -10.41 -8.11
CA ARG A 33 16.66 -9.66 -8.19
C ARG A 33 17.53 -10.08 -9.39
N LYS A 34 17.47 -11.34 -9.81
CA LYS A 34 18.27 -11.85 -10.94
C LYS A 34 17.75 -11.44 -12.31
N VAL A 35 16.49 -11.03 -12.40
CA VAL A 35 15.84 -10.64 -13.67
C VAL A 35 15.54 -9.14 -13.75
N LEU A 36 15.70 -8.40 -12.65
CA LEU A 36 15.53 -6.95 -12.67
C LEU A 36 16.71 -6.22 -13.32
N PRO A 37 16.46 -5.05 -13.93
CA PRO A 37 15.14 -4.51 -14.27
C PRO A 37 14.56 -5.16 -15.54
N PHE A 38 13.23 -5.22 -15.66
CA PHE A 38 12.55 -5.72 -16.87
C PHE A 38 11.28 -4.95 -17.19
N LYS A 39 10.80 -5.07 -18.43
CA LYS A 39 9.50 -4.56 -18.86
C LYS A 39 8.45 -5.66 -18.78
N ALA A 40 7.23 -5.30 -18.41
CA ALA A 40 6.10 -6.21 -18.34
C ALA A 40 4.82 -5.54 -18.87
N GLU A 41 3.84 -6.34 -19.24
CA GLU A 41 2.49 -5.87 -19.55
C GLU A 41 1.63 -5.96 -18.28
N LEU A 42 1.14 -4.81 -17.80
CA LEU A 42 0.16 -4.76 -16.72
C LEU A 42 -1.20 -5.16 -17.26
N ASN A 43 -1.78 -6.16 -16.63
CA ASN A 43 -3.13 -6.60 -16.89
C ASN A 43 -4.03 -6.20 -15.73
N LEU A 44 -5.28 -5.86 -16.06
CA LEU A 44 -6.33 -5.55 -15.09
C LEU A 44 -7.40 -6.63 -15.18
N TRP A 45 -7.74 -7.22 -14.03
CA TRP A 45 -8.86 -8.15 -13.90
C TRP A 45 -9.63 -7.82 -12.63
N LYS A 46 -10.88 -7.37 -12.80
CA LYS A 46 -11.70 -6.88 -11.68
C LYS A 46 -10.94 -5.84 -10.83
N GLU A 47 -10.63 -6.16 -9.57
CA GLU A 47 -9.93 -5.28 -8.63
C GLU A 47 -8.51 -5.75 -8.30
N GLU A 48 -7.83 -6.34 -9.29
CA GLU A 48 -6.39 -6.60 -9.24
C GLU A 48 -5.67 -6.09 -10.49
N VAL A 49 -4.40 -5.73 -10.27
CA VAL A 49 -3.41 -5.56 -11.33
C VAL A 49 -2.41 -6.69 -11.22
N TYR A 50 -2.05 -7.30 -12.35
CA TYR A 50 -1.07 -8.37 -12.37
C TYR A 50 -0.14 -8.29 -13.59
N PHE A 51 1.05 -8.87 -13.45
CA PHE A 51 2.05 -8.93 -14.51
C PHE A 51 2.91 -10.19 -14.38
N GLU A 52 3.32 -10.74 -15.52
CA GLU A 52 4.19 -11.92 -15.57
C GLU A 52 5.63 -11.56 -15.19
N ILE A 53 6.28 -12.45 -14.45
CA ILE A 53 7.72 -12.37 -14.18
C ILE A 53 8.48 -13.21 -15.23
N PRO A 54 9.55 -12.68 -15.85
CA PRO A 54 10.37 -13.44 -16.79
C PRO A 54 10.96 -14.73 -16.19
N GLY A 55 11.02 -15.76 -17.04
CA GLY A 55 11.61 -17.06 -16.70
C GLY A 55 10.58 -18.11 -16.32
N SER A 56 11.07 -19.26 -15.83
CA SER A 56 10.25 -20.38 -15.40
C SER A 56 10.54 -20.67 -13.94
N PHE A 57 9.64 -20.25 -13.05
CA PHE A 57 9.70 -20.63 -11.65
C PHE A 57 8.31 -20.70 -11.02
N GLN A 58 8.20 -21.56 -10.02
CA GLN A 58 7.09 -21.57 -9.09
C GLN A 58 7.55 -20.97 -7.76
N ALA A 59 6.69 -20.18 -7.13
CA ALA A 59 6.88 -19.75 -5.76
C ALA A 59 6.38 -20.84 -4.82
N ALA A 60 7.17 -21.14 -3.79
CA ALA A 60 6.74 -21.90 -2.64
C ALA A 60 6.36 -20.95 -1.50
N GLY A 61 5.52 -21.43 -0.57
CA GLY A 61 5.12 -20.65 0.61
C GLY A 61 3.70 -20.97 1.04
N ARG A 62 3.13 -20.06 1.84
CA ARG A 62 1.74 -20.16 2.25
C ARG A 62 0.84 -19.87 1.06
N SER A 63 0.15 -20.91 0.61
CA SER A 63 -0.89 -20.82 -0.40
C SER A 63 -2.24 -20.47 0.22
N VAL A 64 -2.99 -19.61 -0.46
CA VAL A 64 -4.33 -19.18 -0.05
C VAL A 64 -5.25 -19.04 -1.26
N VAL A 65 -6.56 -19.11 -1.00
CA VAL A 65 -7.63 -18.81 -1.97
C VAL A 65 -8.36 -17.50 -1.64
N LYS A 66 -7.89 -16.80 -0.60
CA LYS A 66 -8.43 -15.51 -0.15
C LYS A 66 -7.34 -14.47 -0.16
N ALA A 67 -7.59 -13.33 -0.80
CA ALA A 67 -6.70 -12.19 -0.80
C ALA A 67 -7.20 -11.12 0.17
N ARG A 68 -6.27 -10.36 0.75
CA ARG A 68 -6.58 -9.10 1.43
C ARG A 68 -6.36 -7.93 0.48
N ARG A 69 -7.12 -6.86 0.67
CA ARG A 69 -6.86 -5.57 0.03
C ARG A 69 -5.45 -5.05 0.40
N GLY A 70 -4.71 -4.59 -0.60
CA GLY A 70 -3.29 -4.23 -0.49
C GLY A 70 -2.33 -5.42 -0.43
N GLY A 71 -2.84 -6.66 -0.49
CA GLY A 71 -2.00 -7.86 -0.51
C GLY A 71 -1.35 -8.09 -1.88
N VAL A 72 -0.14 -8.65 -1.84
CA VAL A 72 0.63 -9.04 -3.04
C VAL A 72 0.83 -10.55 -3.00
N TYR A 73 0.51 -11.20 -4.11
CA TYR A 73 0.52 -12.66 -4.22
C TYR A 73 1.18 -13.09 -5.53
N TYR A 74 1.75 -14.29 -5.55
CA TYR A 74 2.26 -14.92 -6.76
C TYR A 74 1.31 -16.00 -7.25
N TRP A 75 0.86 -15.88 -8.50
CA TRP A 75 0.01 -16.85 -9.17
C TRP A 75 0.85 -17.78 -10.05
N ASN A 76 1.12 -18.97 -9.53
CA ASN A 76 1.99 -19.98 -10.16
C ASN A 76 1.59 -20.32 -11.62
N PRO A 77 0.30 -20.59 -11.96
CA PRO A 77 -0.10 -20.94 -13.33
C PRO A 77 0.24 -19.87 -14.37
N GLY A 78 0.06 -18.59 -14.02
CA GLY A 78 0.37 -17.45 -14.90
C GLY A 78 1.78 -16.89 -14.74
N ARG A 79 2.59 -17.43 -13.82
CA ARG A 79 3.89 -16.86 -13.43
C ARG A 79 3.81 -15.37 -13.09
N ALA A 80 2.71 -14.96 -12.46
CA ALA A 80 2.36 -13.56 -12.32
C ALA A 80 2.42 -13.09 -10.86
N LEU A 81 2.86 -11.85 -10.66
CA LEU A 81 2.59 -11.13 -9.42
C LEU A 81 1.25 -10.43 -9.54
N CYS A 82 0.38 -10.59 -8.55
CA CYS A 82 -0.94 -9.98 -8.44
C CYS A 82 -0.97 -9.02 -7.25
N VAL A 83 -1.51 -7.83 -7.45
CA VAL A 83 -1.74 -6.81 -6.42
C VAL A 83 -3.24 -6.54 -6.33
N PHE A 84 -3.84 -6.93 -5.20
CA PHE A 84 -5.28 -6.77 -4.98
C PHE A 84 -5.56 -5.41 -4.32
N TYR A 85 -6.47 -4.63 -4.89
CA TYR A 85 -6.82 -3.30 -4.40
C TYR A 85 -8.31 -3.12 -4.06
N GLY A 86 -9.06 -4.21 -4.02
CA GLY A 86 -10.49 -4.20 -3.71
C GLY A 86 -10.95 -5.49 -3.03
N ILE A 87 -12.20 -5.88 -3.29
CA ILE A 87 -12.86 -7.05 -2.68
C ILE A 87 -12.68 -8.34 -3.50
N SER A 88 -12.10 -8.23 -4.69
CA SER A 88 -11.92 -9.36 -5.60
C SER A 88 -11.00 -10.43 -5.00
N GLU A 89 -11.35 -11.69 -5.24
CA GLU A 89 -10.57 -12.85 -4.82
C GLU A 89 -9.74 -13.41 -5.99
N PRO A 90 -8.62 -14.10 -5.71
CA PRO A 90 -7.83 -14.77 -6.73
C PRO A 90 -8.65 -15.76 -7.56
N TYR A 91 -8.30 -15.91 -8.85
CA TYR A 91 -8.96 -16.90 -9.71
C TYR A 91 -8.77 -18.34 -9.22
N SER A 92 -7.58 -18.64 -8.69
CA SER A 92 -7.22 -19.92 -8.09
C SER A 92 -6.27 -19.69 -6.92
N GLU A 93 -5.75 -20.77 -6.34
CA GLU A 93 -4.73 -20.70 -5.31
C GLU A 93 -3.53 -19.82 -5.73
N VAL A 94 -3.11 -18.94 -4.82
CA VAL A 94 -1.96 -18.04 -4.95
C VAL A 94 -1.06 -18.13 -3.71
N VAL A 95 0.22 -17.83 -3.88
CA VAL A 95 1.20 -17.84 -2.79
C VAL A 95 1.37 -16.43 -2.24
N GLU A 96 1.30 -16.27 -0.93
CA GLU A 96 1.60 -14.99 -0.26
C GLU A 96 3.02 -14.51 -0.64
N ALA A 97 3.11 -13.31 -1.21
CA ALA A 97 4.35 -12.73 -1.70
C ALA A 97 4.76 -11.45 -0.94
N GLY A 98 3.80 -10.67 -0.47
CA GLY A 98 4.06 -9.40 0.19
C GLY A 98 2.84 -8.50 0.34
N PHE A 99 3.08 -7.21 0.35
CA PHE A 99 2.04 -6.19 0.38
C PHE A 99 2.46 -4.91 -0.33
N LEU A 100 1.47 -4.14 -0.76
CA LEU A 100 1.63 -2.79 -1.30
C LEU A 100 2.11 -1.84 -0.20
N VAL A 101 3.11 -1.01 -0.51
CA VAL A 101 3.54 0.12 0.33
C VAL A 101 2.78 1.36 -0.13
N GLY A 102 1.77 1.74 0.65
CA GLY A 102 0.83 2.82 0.34
C GLY A 102 -0.62 2.38 0.17
N PRO A 103 -1.55 3.34 0.05
CA PRO A 103 -2.98 3.09 -0.15
C PRO A 103 -3.29 2.29 -1.42
N SER A 104 -4.30 1.42 -1.34
CA SER A 104 -4.71 0.55 -2.45
C SER A 104 -5.20 1.28 -3.71
N ASN A 105 -5.69 2.51 -3.59
CA ASN A 105 -6.05 3.32 -4.76
C ASN A 105 -4.85 3.61 -5.68
N MET A 106 -3.62 3.61 -5.17
CA MET A 106 -2.41 3.75 -5.99
C MET A 106 -2.30 2.60 -7.01
N ALA A 107 -2.57 1.36 -6.57
CA ALA A 107 -2.58 0.20 -7.47
C ALA A 107 -3.78 0.22 -8.43
N ARG A 108 -4.93 0.75 -7.99
CA ARG A 108 -6.12 0.94 -8.85
C ARG A 108 -5.87 1.91 -10.00
N ARG A 109 -5.01 2.91 -9.83
CA ARG A 109 -4.68 3.91 -10.86
C ARG A 109 -3.70 3.42 -11.92
N LEU A 110 -3.04 2.28 -11.71
CA LEU A 110 -2.15 1.74 -12.73
C LEU A 110 -2.96 1.38 -13.99
N PRO A 111 -2.57 1.90 -15.17
CA PRO A 111 -3.26 1.56 -16.40
C PRO A 111 -2.89 0.13 -16.85
N ARG A 112 -3.74 -0.46 -17.69
CA ARG A 112 -3.34 -1.60 -18.52
C ARG A 112 -2.30 -1.11 -19.54
N GLY A 113 -1.22 -1.87 -19.74
CA GLY A 113 -0.19 -1.53 -20.71
C GLY A 113 1.22 -1.80 -20.22
N GLU A 114 2.21 -1.31 -20.97
CA GLU A 114 3.62 -1.46 -20.64
C GLU A 114 3.94 -0.82 -19.28
N ALA A 115 4.69 -1.53 -18.46
CA ALA A 115 5.29 -1.06 -17.23
C ALA A 115 6.77 -1.42 -17.13
N GLN A 116 7.49 -0.58 -16.41
CA GLN A 116 8.85 -0.84 -16.00
C GLN A 116 8.85 -1.41 -14.57
N ILE A 117 9.54 -2.54 -14.40
CA ILE A 117 9.73 -3.21 -13.13
C ILE A 117 11.21 -3.08 -12.73
N LYS A 118 11.48 -2.58 -11.52
CA LYS A 118 12.84 -2.38 -10.99
C LYS A 118 12.86 -2.46 -9.47
N GLU A 119 14.04 -2.56 -8.88
CA GLU A 119 14.20 -2.36 -7.45
C GLU A 119 13.98 -0.89 -7.11
N HIS A 120 13.20 -0.62 -6.07
CA HIS A 120 12.85 0.74 -5.68
C HIS A 120 14.04 1.43 -5.00
N VAL A 121 14.22 2.71 -5.33
CA VAL A 121 15.22 3.58 -4.71
C VAL A 121 14.48 4.78 -4.15
N LEU A 122 14.73 5.08 -2.86
CA LEU A 122 14.12 6.23 -2.20
C LEU A 122 14.60 7.53 -2.85
N ALA A 123 13.66 8.45 -3.08
CA ALA A 123 13.94 9.80 -3.51
C ALA A 123 14.63 10.57 -2.38
N GLU A 124 15.69 11.31 -2.71
CA GLU A 124 16.60 11.90 -1.72
C GLU A 124 15.87 12.90 -0.81
N GLU A 125 14.94 13.67 -1.37
CA GLU A 125 14.11 14.66 -0.67
C GLU A 125 13.23 14.07 0.44
N LEU A 126 12.82 12.80 0.32
CA LEU A 126 11.93 12.12 1.26
C LEU A 126 12.62 11.00 2.04
N LYS A 127 13.87 10.69 1.70
CA LYS A 127 14.63 9.55 2.24
C LYS A 127 14.75 9.60 3.77
N ALA A 128 15.06 10.76 4.34
CA ALA A 128 15.19 10.91 5.78
C ALA A 128 13.90 10.57 6.53
N PHE A 129 12.75 10.99 5.99
CA PHE A 129 11.43 10.68 6.56
C PHE A 129 11.07 9.21 6.40
N ALA A 130 11.36 8.62 5.23
CA ALA A 130 11.18 7.19 4.99
C ALA A 130 12.01 6.33 5.96
N GLU A 131 13.27 6.69 6.19
CA GLU A 131 14.17 6.02 7.15
C GLU A 131 13.69 6.18 8.59
N GLN A 132 13.21 7.38 8.96
CA GLN A 132 12.61 7.63 10.27
C GLN A 132 11.39 6.74 10.53
N LEU A 133 10.52 6.59 9.54
CA LEU A 133 9.33 5.72 9.60
C LEU A 133 9.73 4.23 9.61
N ALA A 134 10.73 3.84 8.82
CA ALA A 134 11.28 2.49 8.84
C ALA A 134 11.83 2.12 10.23
N GLY A 135 12.49 3.06 10.92
CA GLY A 135 12.94 2.90 12.31
C GLY A 135 11.81 2.66 13.33
N ARG A 136 10.55 2.93 12.94
CA ARG A 136 9.34 2.68 13.73
C ARG A 136 8.53 1.47 13.22
N GLY A 137 9.12 0.66 12.34
CA GLY A 137 8.55 -0.58 11.83
C GLY A 137 7.62 -0.44 10.63
N PHE A 138 7.50 0.76 10.05
CA PHE A 138 6.79 0.93 8.79
C PHE A 138 7.62 0.42 7.60
N ALA A 139 6.96 -0.14 6.59
CA ALA A 139 7.49 -0.10 5.24
C ALA A 139 7.28 1.31 4.70
N ALA A 140 8.33 1.92 4.15
CA ALA A 140 8.26 3.25 3.56
C ALA A 140 8.91 3.22 2.17
N ALA A 141 8.29 3.93 1.23
CA ALA A 141 8.73 4.03 -0.16
C ALA A 141 8.37 5.40 -0.71
N THR A 142 8.98 5.78 -1.83
CA THR A 142 8.75 7.06 -2.50
C THR A 142 8.29 6.86 -3.95
N PRO A 143 7.16 6.16 -4.20
CA PRO A 143 6.64 6.00 -5.55
C PRO A 143 6.22 7.35 -6.15
N ARG A 144 6.01 7.34 -7.47
CA ARG A 144 5.33 8.43 -8.17
C ARG A 144 3.82 8.22 -8.14
N ASP A 145 3.07 9.27 -7.88
CA ASP A 145 1.61 9.30 -8.01
C ASP A 145 1.18 10.60 -8.69
N ARG A 146 0.47 10.50 -9.82
CA ARG A 146 0.04 11.65 -10.65
C ARG A 146 1.20 12.58 -11.00
N GLY A 147 2.36 12.02 -11.32
CA GLY A 147 3.55 12.79 -11.71
C GLY A 147 4.47 13.16 -10.56
N GLU A 148 3.95 13.23 -9.33
CA GLU A 148 4.66 13.69 -8.13
C GLU A 148 5.27 12.54 -7.34
N VAL A 149 6.41 12.77 -6.70
CA VAL A 149 7.00 11.80 -5.78
C VAL A 149 6.34 11.94 -4.40
N VAL A 150 5.78 10.87 -3.88
CA VAL A 150 5.04 10.88 -2.60
C VAL A 150 5.66 9.93 -1.59
N LEU A 151 5.56 10.23 -0.29
CA LEU A 151 5.97 9.31 0.76
C LEU A 151 4.83 8.35 1.09
N ALA A 152 4.94 7.11 0.59
CA ALA A 152 3.97 6.05 0.86
C ALA A 152 4.45 5.17 2.01
N VAL A 153 3.54 4.78 2.89
CA VAL A 153 3.84 3.85 3.98
C VAL A 153 2.81 2.76 4.15
N SER A 154 3.26 1.65 4.72
CA SER A 154 2.39 0.59 5.23
C SER A 154 2.97 -0.10 6.45
N ARG A 155 2.10 -0.61 7.33
CA ARG A 155 2.48 -1.46 8.45
C ARG A 155 1.47 -2.58 8.60
N GLU A 156 1.97 -3.80 8.64
CA GLU A 156 1.15 -4.96 8.96
C GLU A 156 1.16 -5.20 10.48
N SER A 157 -0.02 -5.29 11.08
CA SER A 157 -0.18 -5.51 12.52
C SER A 157 -1.44 -6.33 12.78
N LYS A 158 -1.30 -7.43 13.53
CA LYS A 158 -2.42 -8.32 13.92
C LYS A 158 -3.30 -8.81 12.75
N GLY A 159 -2.74 -8.96 11.55
CA GLY A 159 -3.45 -9.41 10.36
C GLY A 159 -4.08 -8.29 9.52
N GLU A 160 -4.06 -7.06 10.01
CA GLU A 160 -4.50 -5.86 9.28
C GLU A 160 -3.31 -5.17 8.60
N LEU A 161 -3.56 -4.59 7.43
CA LEU A 161 -2.60 -3.77 6.71
C LEU A 161 -3.04 -2.31 6.82
N PHE A 162 -2.33 -1.54 7.64
CA PHE A 162 -2.43 -0.09 7.60
C PHE A 162 -1.60 0.46 6.44
N SER A 163 -2.15 1.43 5.73
CA SER A 163 -1.46 2.14 4.65
C SER A 163 -1.84 3.61 4.67
N ALA A 164 -0.89 4.47 4.30
CA ALA A 164 -1.10 5.91 4.16
C ALA A 164 -0.13 6.54 3.15
N VAL A 165 -0.51 7.70 2.62
CA VAL A 165 0.42 8.66 2.00
C VAL A 165 0.68 9.79 2.98
N VAL A 166 1.92 10.29 2.99
CA VAL A 166 2.35 11.45 3.76
C VAL A 166 2.80 12.53 2.78
N CYS A 167 2.14 13.69 2.82
CA CYS A 167 2.59 14.90 2.15
C CYS A 167 3.39 15.74 3.14
N ILE A 168 4.58 16.20 2.72
CA ILE A 168 5.48 17.00 3.55
C ILE A 168 5.58 18.37 2.91
N GLU A 169 5.15 19.38 3.66
CA GLU A 169 5.10 20.78 3.25
C GLU A 169 5.89 21.63 4.24
N ASP A 170 6.29 22.84 3.84
CA ASP A 170 7.03 23.77 4.72
C ASP A 170 6.27 24.11 6.02
N TYR A 171 4.94 23.98 6.02
CA TYR A 171 4.07 24.30 7.14
C TYR A 171 3.58 23.07 7.93
N GLY A 172 3.98 21.86 7.56
CA GLY A 172 3.54 20.66 8.28
C GLY A 172 3.54 19.38 7.45
N VAL A 173 3.02 18.33 8.06
CA VAL A 173 2.75 17.05 7.41
C VAL A 173 1.26 16.82 7.33
N TYR A 174 0.82 16.28 6.19
CA TYR A 174 -0.53 15.76 6.00
C TYR A 174 -0.44 14.26 5.77
N VAL A 175 -1.19 13.49 6.56
CA VAL A 175 -1.26 12.03 6.43
C VAL A 175 -2.66 11.67 5.95
N GLU A 176 -2.77 10.85 4.91
CA GLU A 176 -4.04 10.30 4.41
C GLU A 176 -3.97 8.78 4.42
N SER A 177 -4.85 8.12 5.20
CA SER A 177 -4.96 6.66 5.21
C SER A 177 -5.52 6.12 3.90
N ASP A 178 -5.44 4.80 3.69
CA ASP A 178 -6.25 4.15 2.66
C ASP A 178 -7.74 4.46 2.85
N GLY A 179 -8.48 4.47 1.74
CA GLY A 179 -9.91 4.75 1.73
C GLY A 179 -10.70 3.58 2.33
N ILE A 180 -11.59 3.88 3.26
CA ILE A 180 -12.44 2.90 3.95
C ILE A 180 -13.53 2.42 2.99
N PHE A 181 -14.41 3.31 2.53
CA PHE A 181 -15.42 3.05 1.50
C PHE A 181 -15.75 4.34 0.73
N LYS A 182 -16.34 4.19 -0.46
CA LYS A 182 -16.79 5.33 -1.28
C LYS A 182 -17.99 6.00 -0.60
N TYR A 183 -17.82 7.25 -0.19
CA TYR A 183 -18.85 7.97 0.55
C TYR A 183 -19.99 8.39 -0.38
N ASP A 184 -21.22 7.95 -0.09
CA ASP A 184 -22.40 8.12 -0.94
C ASP A 184 -23.51 8.98 -0.30
N GLU A 185 -23.23 9.60 0.85
CA GLU A 185 -24.18 10.41 1.63
C GLU A 185 -25.44 9.67 2.10
N SER A 186 -25.48 8.34 1.98
CA SER A 186 -26.55 7.53 2.55
C SER A 186 -26.61 7.72 4.06
N SER A 187 -27.78 7.49 4.65
CA SER A 187 -27.95 7.58 6.12
C SER A 187 -26.96 6.70 6.88
N ASN A 188 -26.62 5.53 6.33
CA ASN A 188 -25.61 4.63 6.89
C ASN A 188 -24.20 5.22 6.80
N ALA A 189 -23.80 5.72 5.63
CA ALA A 189 -22.51 6.37 5.45
C ALA A 189 -22.34 7.59 6.37
N VAL A 190 -23.37 8.45 6.45
CA VAL A 190 -23.39 9.63 7.33
C VAL A 190 -23.33 9.21 8.81
N SER A 191 -24.09 8.19 9.21
CA SER A 191 -24.09 7.68 10.58
C SER A 191 -22.72 7.16 10.99
N TYR A 192 -22.09 6.35 10.13
CA TYR A 192 -20.76 5.81 10.36
C TYR A 192 -19.69 6.91 10.39
N ALA A 193 -19.72 7.86 9.46
CA ALA A 193 -18.81 9.01 9.47
C ALA A 193 -18.96 9.86 10.75
N ARG A 194 -20.19 10.06 11.25
CA ARG A 194 -20.44 10.76 12.53
C ARG A 194 -19.91 9.99 13.72
N MET A 195 -20.03 8.67 13.73
CA MET A 195 -19.45 7.81 14.76
C MET A 195 -17.93 7.98 14.79
N LEU A 196 -17.26 7.89 13.63
CA LEU A 196 -15.81 8.11 13.54
C LEU A 196 -15.42 9.53 13.96
N LYS A 197 -16.19 10.55 13.57
CA LYS A 197 -15.95 11.94 13.99
C LYS A 197 -15.97 12.10 15.52
N ARG A 198 -16.87 11.40 16.23
CA ARG A 198 -16.90 11.40 17.70
C ARG A 198 -15.70 10.68 18.29
N TYR A 199 -15.24 9.60 17.67
CA TYR A 199 -14.05 8.87 18.11
C TYR A 199 -12.79 9.74 17.99
N VAL A 200 -12.55 10.35 16.83
CA VAL A 200 -11.34 11.15 16.59
C VAL A 200 -11.34 12.51 17.33
N GLN A 201 -12.48 12.98 17.85
CA GLN A 201 -12.53 14.21 18.67
C GLN A 201 -11.65 14.16 19.92
N GLY A 202 -11.37 12.97 20.44
CA GLY A 202 -10.45 12.78 21.57
C GLY A 202 -8.98 12.68 21.18
N LEU A 203 -8.68 12.69 19.88
CA LEU A 203 -7.35 12.57 19.32
C LEU A 203 -6.79 13.95 18.94
N ARG A 204 -5.48 14.06 18.79
CA ARG A 204 -4.82 15.36 18.65
C ARG A 204 -4.78 15.88 17.21
N TRP A 205 -4.48 14.99 16.28
CA TRP A 205 -4.18 15.27 14.87
C TRP A 205 -5.16 14.59 13.92
N ALA A 206 -5.67 13.41 14.29
CA ALA A 206 -6.52 12.58 13.46
C ALA A 206 -7.89 13.23 13.21
N ARG A 207 -8.37 13.08 11.98
CA ARG A 207 -9.63 13.62 11.46
C ARG A 207 -10.30 12.55 10.61
N VAL A 208 -11.59 12.75 10.39
CA VAL A 208 -12.35 12.01 9.36
C VAL A 208 -12.54 12.93 8.18
N ASP A 209 -12.10 12.48 7.01
CA ASP A 209 -12.10 13.26 5.78
C ASP A 209 -12.58 12.42 4.59
N LEU A 210 -12.64 13.05 3.42
CA LEU A 210 -12.75 12.37 2.14
C LEU A 210 -11.42 12.48 1.39
N SER A 211 -10.96 11.38 0.79
CA SER A 211 -9.88 11.44 -0.18
C SER A 211 -10.30 12.22 -1.42
N GLU A 212 -9.35 12.58 -2.28
CA GLU A 212 -9.63 13.20 -3.59
C GLU A 212 -10.60 12.38 -4.46
N GLU A 213 -10.65 11.07 -4.23
CA GLU A 213 -11.56 10.16 -4.92
C GLU A 213 -12.86 9.93 -4.16
N GLY A 214 -13.18 10.73 -3.14
CA GLY A 214 -14.44 10.64 -2.39
C GLY A 214 -14.56 9.36 -1.55
N TYR A 215 -13.45 8.77 -1.13
CA TYR A 215 -13.47 7.70 -0.13
C TYR A 215 -13.41 8.30 1.27
N LEU A 216 -14.25 7.81 2.18
CA LEU A 216 -14.09 8.12 3.59
C LEU A 216 -12.75 7.59 4.07
N CYS A 217 -11.91 8.44 4.67
CA CYS A 217 -10.60 8.06 5.18
C CYS A 217 -10.32 8.73 6.53
N ILE A 218 -9.24 8.30 7.18
CA ILE A 218 -8.68 8.98 8.34
C ILE A 218 -7.49 9.80 7.87
N THR A 219 -7.45 11.08 8.27
CA THR A 219 -6.36 11.98 7.91
C THR A 219 -5.76 12.62 9.15
N ALA A 220 -4.56 13.19 9.04
CA ALA A 220 -4.00 14.06 10.07
C ALA A 220 -3.32 15.26 9.44
N ALA A 221 -3.31 16.39 10.16
CA ALA A 221 -2.45 17.52 9.86
C ALA A 221 -1.69 17.89 11.13
N ALA A 222 -0.36 17.86 11.07
CA ALA A 222 0.49 18.08 12.23
C ALA A 222 1.78 18.84 11.85
N PRO A 223 2.46 19.46 12.82
CA PRO A 223 3.82 19.96 12.62
C PRO A 223 4.78 18.85 12.16
N ILE A 224 5.82 19.20 11.39
CA ILE A 224 6.78 18.24 10.80
C ILE A 224 7.47 17.38 11.88
N ASP A 225 7.83 17.98 13.02
CA ASP A 225 8.46 17.28 14.15
C ASP A 225 7.54 16.25 14.82
N ARG A 226 6.25 16.22 14.46
CA ARG A 226 5.23 15.29 14.97
C ARG A 226 4.81 14.23 13.96
N LEU A 227 5.54 14.04 12.86
CA LEU A 227 5.25 13.03 11.84
C LEU A 227 4.91 11.65 12.42
N ILE A 228 5.75 11.13 13.31
CA ILE A 228 5.57 9.81 13.91
C ILE A 228 4.32 9.75 14.79
N GLU A 229 4.06 10.79 15.58
CA GLU A 229 2.85 10.85 16.42
C GLU A 229 1.59 10.89 15.55
N ALA A 230 1.60 11.71 14.50
CA ALA A 230 0.47 11.85 13.59
C ALA A 230 0.14 10.53 12.87
N ILE A 231 1.15 9.83 12.36
CA ILE A 231 0.92 8.58 11.61
C ILE A 231 0.46 7.43 12.50
N GLU A 232 1.00 7.31 13.72
CA GLU A 232 0.57 6.29 14.68
C GLU A 232 -0.86 6.56 15.17
N GLU A 233 -1.24 7.83 15.31
CA GLU A 233 -2.61 8.21 15.67
C GLU A 233 -3.60 7.92 14.52
N VAL A 234 -3.21 8.18 13.27
CA VAL A 234 -4.00 7.82 12.07
C VAL A 234 -4.15 6.30 11.96
N GLU A 235 -3.10 5.52 12.20
CA GLU A 235 -3.17 4.05 12.19
C GLU A 235 -4.11 3.50 13.25
N ALA A 236 -4.06 4.06 14.47
CA ALA A 236 -4.96 3.66 15.55
C ALA A 236 -6.44 3.96 15.20
N ALA A 237 -6.70 5.17 14.68
CA ALA A 237 -8.04 5.57 14.27
C ALA A 237 -8.55 4.80 13.03
N TYR A 238 -7.68 4.51 12.07
CA TYR A 238 -8.00 3.66 10.92
C TYR A 238 -8.34 2.24 11.35
N SER A 239 -7.55 1.67 12.26
CA SER A 239 -7.79 0.35 12.82
C SER A 239 -9.14 0.29 13.57
N TYR A 240 -9.45 1.31 14.36
CA TYR A 240 -10.77 1.44 15.00
C TYR A 240 -11.90 1.50 13.97
N ALA A 241 -11.71 2.27 12.88
CA ALA A 241 -12.69 2.38 11.82
C ALA A 241 -12.96 1.01 11.18
N MET A 242 -11.92 0.30 10.74
CA MET A 242 -12.05 -0.99 10.08
C MET A 242 -12.73 -2.03 10.99
N LEU A 243 -12.39 -2.06 12.28
CA LEU A 243 -13.04 -2.94 13.26
C LEU A 243 -14.51 -2.61 13.52
N SER A 244 -14.92 -1.36 13.32
CA SER A 244 -16.30 -0.90 13.55
C SER A 244 -17.23 -1.13 12.34
N LEU A 245 -16.71 -1.66 11.22
CA LEU A 245 -17.51 -2.04 10.05
C LEU A 245 -18.09 -3.46 10.13
N GLY A 246 -17.53 -4.31 11.01
CA GLY A 246 -18.01 -5.66 11.28
C GLY A 246 -18.94 -5.71 12.49
#